data_AF-X1G069-F1
#
_entry.id   AF-X1G069-F1
#
_cell.length_a   1.000
_cell.length_b   1.000
_cell.length_c   1.000
_cell.angle_alpha   90.00
_cell.angle_beta   90.00
_cell.angle_gamma   90.00
#
_symmetry.space_group_name_H-M   'P 1'
#
loop_
_entity.id
_entity.type
_entity.pdbx_description
1 polymer ?
#
loop_
_entity_poly.entity_id
_entity_poly.type
_entity_poly.pdbx_seq_one_letter_code
_entity_poly.pdbx_strand_id
1 'polypeptide(L)'
;MEGSLIYEESSIGEGSIIIKNSQIPPGLTIPARSVLRGIPVEPIREQSRNEVLKQKDRAEHYSQLFMKIKEQLPNAQSYLLTLPDFIKLLLQKEN
;
A
#
# COMPACT_ATOMS: atom_id res chain seq x y z
N MET A 1 -1.86 17.20 2.92
CA MET A 1 -1.38 16.18 1.97
C MET A 1 -1.77 14.84 2.53
N GLU A 2 -2.55 14.04 1.79
CA GLU A 2 -2.79 12.63 2.14
C GLU A 2 -1.69 11.80 1.47
N GLY A 3 -0.76 11.26 2.27
CA GLY A 3 0.31 10.41 1.74
C GLY A 3 1.59 10.51 2.56
N SER A 4 2.58 9.71 2.18
CA SER A 4 3.94 9.76 2.73
C SER A 4 4.93 10.02 1.60
N LEU A 5 6.00 10.76 1.89
CA LEU A 5 7.06 11.07 0.93
C LEU A 5 8.28 10.20 1.22
N ILE A 6 8.87 9.67 0.15
CA ILE A 6 10.06 8.83 0.20
C ILE A 6 11.07 9.46 -0.75
N TYR A 7 12.22 9.89 -0.21
CA TYR A 7 13.29 10.51 -1.00
C TYR A 7 14.26 9.45 -1.55
N GLU A 8 15.08 9.87 -2.50
CA GLU A 8 16.03 9.05 -3.24
C GLU A 8 17.01 8.28 -2.35
N GLU A 9 17.51 7.15 -2.87
CA GLU A 9 18.52 6.29 -2.23
C GLU A 9 18.10 5.71 -0.86
N SER A 10 16.84 5.85 -0.47
CA SER A 10 16.31 5.19 0.72
C SER A 10 16.11 3.69 0.49
N SER A 11 16.34 2.90 1.54
CA SER A 11 16.15 1.44 1.53
C SER A 11 15.14 1.04 2.59
N ILE A 12 14.14 0.24 2.21
CA ILE A 12 13.04 -0.17 3.09
C ILE A 12 13.13 -1.67 3.33
N GLY A 13 13.43 -2.05 4.57
CA GLY A 13 13.47 -3.46 4.98
C GLY A 13 12.11 -4.17 4.86
N GLU A 14 12.17 -5.50 4.69
CA GLU A 14 10.97 -6.32 4.52
C GLU A 14 10.01 -6.17 5.71
N GLY A 15 8.73 -6.07 5.40
CA GLY A 15 7.69 -5.99 6.42
C GLY A 15 7.80 -4.72 7.25
N SER A 16 8.33 -3.62 6.73
CA SER A 16 8.25 -2.31 7.40
C SER A 16 6.93 -1.61 7.12
N ILE A 17 6.46 -0.79 8.08
CA ILE A 17 5.26 0.04 7.94
C ILE A 17 5.64 1.51 8.10
N ILE A 18 5.22 2.31 7.11
CA ILE A 18 5.33 3.77 7.14
C ILE A 18 3.93 4.31 7.40
N ILE A 19 3.75 4.98 8.54
CA ILE A 19 2.47 5.60 8.88
C ILE A 19 2.21 6.79 7.93
N LYS A 20 0.94 7.03 7.58
CA LYS A 20 0.52 8.16 6.75
C LYS A 20 1.10 9.49 7.26
N ASN A 21 1.31 10.43 6.33
CA ASN A 21 1.85 11.77 6.62
C ASN A 21 3.26 11.72 7.21
N SER A 22 4.11 10.84 6.66
CA SER A 22 5.50 10.71 7.08
C SER A 22 6.47 11.05 5.93
N GLN A 23 7.70 11.43 6.26
CA GLN A 23 8.76 11.73 5.28
C GLN A 23 10.04 10.95 5.58
N ILE A 24 10.45 10.10 4.64
CA ILE A 24 11.70 9.31 4.69
C ILE A 24 12.83 10.10 4.05
N PRO A 25 13.83 10.59 4.82
CA PRO A 25 14.98 11.32 4.28
C PRO A 25 15.77 10.54 3.22
N PRO A 26 16.51 11.23 2.33
CA PRO A 26 17.34 10.58 1.33
C PRO A 26 18.43 9.72 1.99
N GLY A 27 18.74 8.58 1.36
CA GLY A 27 19.77 7.64 1.84
C GLY A 27 19.42 6.87 3.13
N LEU A 28 18.24 7.08 3.73
CA LEU A 28 17.87 6.40 4.97
C LEU A 28 17.63 4.90 4.75
N THR A 29 18.35 4.07 5.50
CA THR A 29 18.12 2.61 5.55
C THR A 29 17.20 2.27 6.72
N ILE A 30 16.01 1.76 6.41
CA ILE A 30 15.00 1.35 7.37
C ILE A 30 15.15 -0.15 7.67
N PRO A 31 15.26 -0.57 8.93
CA PRO A 31 15.36 -1.99 9.28
C PRO A 31 14.09 -2.75 8.93
N ALA A 32 14.20 -4.05 8.69
CA ALA A 32 13.04 -4.93 8.54
C ALA A 32 12.11 -4.84 9.75
N ARG A 33 10.81 -5.05 9.53
CA ARG A 33 9.78 -5.07 10.59
C ARG A 33 9.66 -3.78 11.39
N SER A 34 10.22 -2.66 10.92
CA SER A 34 10.14 -1.39 11.63
C SER A 34 8.83 -0.67 11.33
N VAL A 35 8.23 -0.05 12.35
CA VAL A 35 7.09 0.86 12.20
C VAL A 35 7.59 2.28 12.42
N LEU A 36 7.39 3.15 11.44
CA LEU A 36 7.92 4.52 11.44
C LEU A 36 6.82 5.56 11.27
N ARG A 37 7.05 6.74 11.85
CA ARG A 37 6.14 7.88 11.75
C ARG A 37 6.91 9.20 11.84
N GLY A 38 6.43 10.22 11.15
CA GLY A 38 6.84 11.61 11.40
C GLY A 38 7.52 12.27 10.22
N ILE A 39 7.89 13.54 10.42
CA ILE A 39 8.55 14.39 9.44
C ILE A 39 9.74 15.09 10.16
N PRO A 40 10.97 14.57 10.08
CA PRO A 40 11.37 13.30 9.46
C PRO A 40 10.85 12.07 10.24
N VAL A 41 10.89 10.90 9.62
CA VAL A 41 10.47 9.64 10.27
C VAL A 41 11.36 9.25 11.45
N GLU A 42 10.71 8.75 12.50
CA GLU A 42 11.35 8.04 13.62
C GLU A 42 10.74 6.65 13.80
N PRO A 43 11.53 5.64 14.21
CA PRO A 43 11.01 4.33 14.56
C PRO A 43 10.22 4.40 15.87
N ILE A 44 8.97 3.93 15.85
CA ILE A 44 8.10 3.95 17.02
C ILE A 44 7.98 2.59 17.71
N ARG A 45 8.16 1.50 16.95
CA ARG A 45 8.15 0.11 17.44
C ARG A 45 8.53 -0.87 16.33
N GLU A 46 8.73 -2.13 16.71
CA GLU A 46 8.78 -3.26 15.79
C GLU A 46 7.37 -3.82 15.53
N GLN A 47 7.17 -4.40 14.34
CA GLN A 47 5.98 -5.17 14.00
C GLN A 47 6.01 -6.53 14.66
N SER A 48 4.85 -6.95 15.17
CA SER A 48 4.64 -8.34 15.59
C SER A 48 4.57 -9.28 14.39
N ARG A 49 4.85 -10.58 14.62
CA ARG A 49 4.73 -11.61 13.59
C ARG A 49 3.34 -11.66 12.94
N ASN A 50 2.29 -11.46 13.74
CA ASN A 50 0.91 -11.47 13.25
C ASN A 50 0.60 -10.27 12.34
N GLU A 51 1.19 -9.10 12.60
CA GLU A 51 1.02 -7.93 11.74
C GLU A 51 1.71 -8.12 10.38
N VAL A 52 2.91 -8.72 10.38
CA VAL A 52 3.63 -9.08 9.15
C VAL A 52 2.82 -10.09 8.31
N LEU A 53 2.19 -11.08 8.95
CA LEU A 53 1.31 -12.02 8.23
C LEU A 53 0.10 -11.30 7.62
N LYS A 54 -0.59 -10.46 8.39
CA LYS A 54 -1.72 -9.65 7.90
C LYS A 54 -1.33 -8.73 6.73
N GLN A 55 -0.09 -8.26 6.68
CA GLN A 55 0.40 -7.48 5.55
C GLN A 55 0.43 -8.30 4.26
N LYS A 56 0.85 -9.58 4.33
CA LYS A 56 0.84 -10.50 3.19
C LYS A 56 -0.58 -10.79 2.74
N ASP A 57 -1.50 -11.06 3.67
CA ASP A 57 -2.92 -11.30 3.36
C ASP A 57 -3.57 -10.11 2.65
N ARG A 58 -3.26 -8.87 3.09
CA ARG A 58 -3.74 -7.64 2.43
C ARG A 58 -3.18 -7.49 1.02
N ALA A 59 -1.90 -7.78 0.82
CA ALA A 59 -1.27 -7.71 -0.50
C ALA A 59 -1.90 -8.73 -1.47
N GLU A 60 -2.19 -9.94 -0.98
CA GLU A 60 -2.90 -10.95 -1.75
C GLU A 60 -4.33 -10.49 -2.10
N HIS A 61 -5.04 -9.90 -1.15
CA HIS A 61 -6.39 -9.37 -1.38
C HIS A 61 -6.43 -8.30 -2.49
N TYR A 62 -5.50 -7.34 -2.46
CA TYR A 62 -5.40 -6.35 -3.53
C TYR A 62 -5.01 -6.97 -4.87
N SER A 63 -4.13 -7.97 -4.86
CA SER A 63 -3.76 -8.70 -6.08
C SER A 63 -4.97 -9.39 -6.71
N GLN A 64 -5.80 -10.07 -5.90
CA GLN A 64 -7.04 -10.69 -6.35
C GLN A 64 -8.04 -9.65 -6.88
N LEU A 65 -8.13 -8.47 -6.26
CA LEU A 65 -8.97 -7.37 -6.76
C LEU A 65 -8.51 -6.89 -8.13
N PHE A 66 -7.21 -6.67 -8.32
CA PHE A 66 -6.65 -6.28 -9.62
C PHE A 66 -6.90 -7.33 -10.70
N MET A 67 -6.77 -8.61 -10.37
CA MET A 67 -7.09 -9.71 -11.30
C MET A 67 -8.57 -9.67 -11.73
N LYS A 68 -9.49 -9.51 -10.77
CA LYS A 68 -10.93 -9.38 -11.07
C LYS A 68 -11.24 -8.18 -11.98
N ILE A 69 -10.63 -7.04 -11.70
CA ILE A 69 -10.77 -5.82 -12.52
C ILE A 69 -10.28 -6.11 -13.94
N LYS A 70 -9.10 -6.73 -14.09
CA LYS A 70 -8.53 -7.08 -15.39
C LYS A 70 -9.42 -8.05 -16.19
N GLU A 71 -10.01 -9.05 -15.53
CA GLU A 71 -10.91 -10.01 -16.16
C GLU A 71 -12.24 -9.38 -16.58
N GLN A 72 -12.82 -8.52 -15.73
CA GLN A 72 -14.12 -7.89 -15.98
C GLN A 72 -14.04 -6.71 -16.95
N LEU A 73 -12.87 -6.07 -17.07
CA LEU A 73 -12.63 -4.92 -17.92
C LEU A 73 -11.37 -5.12 -18.79
N PRO A 74 -11.39 -6.07 -19.75
CA PRO A 74 -10.21 -6.43 -20.54
C PRO A 74 -9.68 -5.31 -21.45
N ASN A 75 -10.52 -4.31 -21.73
CA ASN A 75 -10.20 -3.12 -22.53
C ASN A 75 -10.02 -1.85 -21.68
N ALA A 76 -10.08 -1.94 -20.34
CA ALA A 76 -9.76 -0.79 -19.52
C ALA A 76 -8.27 -0.48 -19.68
N GLN A 77 -7.95 0.68 -20.27
CA GLN A 77 -6.61 1.23 -20.17
C GLN A 77 -6.29 1.35 -18.67
N SER A 78 -5.07 1.05 -18.27
CA SER A 78 -4.64 0.87 -16.87
C SER A 78 -4.87 2.09 -15.94
N TYR A 79 -5.29 3.23 -16.50
CA TYR A 79 -5.63 4.47 -15.82
C TYR A 79 -7.12 4.89 -15.93
N LEU A 80 -7.97 4.08 -16.58
CA LEU A 80 -9.39 4.39 -16.89
C LEU A 80 -10.38 3.60 -16.04
N LEU A 81 -10.12 3.41 -14.75
CA LEU A 81 -11.25 3.15 -13.83
C LEU A 81 -11.88 4.50 -13.51
N THR A 82 -12.86 4.92 -14.32
CA THR A 82 -13.64 6.08 -13.97
C THR A 82 -14.47 5.77 -12.71
N LEU A 83 -14.76 6.79 -11.89
CA LEU A 83 -15.60 6.62 -10.70
C LEU A 83 -16.95 5.91 -11.02
N PRO A 84 -17.63 6.19 -12.15
CA PRO A 84 -18.79 5.43 -12.59
C PRO A 84 -18.54 3.93 -12.80
N ASP A 85 -17.42 3.55 -13.44
CA ASP A 85 -17.07 2.14 -13.68
C ASP A 85 -16.83 1.40 -12.36
N PHE A 86 -16.17 2.07 -11.41
CA PHE A 86 -15.93 1.54 -10.08
C PHE A 86 -17.23 1.34 -9.28
N ILE A 87 -18.15 2.30 -9.32
CA ILE A 87 -19.47 2.19 -8.65
C ILE A 87 -20.27 1.04 -9.25
N LYS A 88 -20.28 0.87 -10.57
CA LYS A 88 -20.99 -0.23 -11.24
C LYS A 88 -20.47 -1.59 -10.82
N LEU A 89 -19.15 -1.72 -10.66
CA LEU A 89 -18.49 -2.95 -10.22
C LEU A 89 -18.82 -3.30 -8.76
N LEU A 90 -19.00 -2.29 -7.90
CA LEU A 90 -19.46 -2.49 -6.52
C LEU A 90 -20.93 -2.96 -6.46
N LEU A 91 -21.81 -2.34 -7.24
CA LEU A 91 -23.24 -2.66 -7.27
C LEU A 91 -23.56 -4.04 -7.85
N GLN A 92 -22.76 -4.52 -8.81
CA GLN A 92 -22.93 -5.86 -9.40
C GLN A 92 -22.65 -7.01 -8.42
N LYS A 93 -22.05 -6.72 -7.25
CA LYS A 93 -21.71 -7.72 -6.25
C LYS A 93 -22.85 -8.04 -5.27
N GLU A 94 -23.98 -7.32 -5.36
CA GLU A 94 -25.13 -7.46 -4.44
C GLU A 94 -26.27 -8.38 -4.94
N ASN A 95 -26.11 -9.08 -6.07
CA ASN A 95 -27.08 -10.07 -6.55
C ASN A 95 -26.51 -11.48 -6.59
#